data_AF-A0AAN3DA48-F1
#
_entry.id   AF-A0AAN3DA48-F1
#
_cell.length_a   1.000
_cell.length_b   1.000
_cell.length_c   1.000
_cell.angle_alpha   90.00
_cell.angle_beta   90.00
_cell.angle_gamma   90.00
#
_symmetry.space_group_name_H-M   'P 1'
#
loop_
_entity.id
_entity.type
_entity.pdbx_description
1 polymer ?
#
loop_
_entity_poly.entity_id
_entity_poly.type
_entity_poly.pdbx_seq_one_letter_code
_entity_poly.pdbx_strand_id
1 'polypeptide(L)'
;MKTTTVSVYAAFFFILVLSVSCHRDSEAPDAAFQRIEMCMESLPDTALYLLKSIPHTEKLRGKLQADYALLLTQAMDQNYVKFTSDSLIALALNYYTVERGDSVTRAKAQYYYGRVLRELGKDEEALTFLSSAKGNVREYSML
;
A
#
# COMPACT_ATOMS: atom_id res chain seq x y z
N MET A 1 26.07 13.67 -53.30
CA MET A 1 24.83 12.94 -52.95
C MET A 1 25.02 11.69 -52.08
N LYS A 2 26.21 11.42 -51.50
CA LYS A 2 26.42 10.28 -50.57
C LYS A 2 26.52 10.70 -49.09
N THR A 3 26.74 11.98 -48.81
CA THR A 3 26.90 12.53 -47.45
C THR A 3 25.55 12.72 -46.75
N THR A 4 24.50 13.06 -47.49
CA THR A 4 23.15 13.28 -46.96
C THR A 4 22.53 11.99 -46.43
N THR A 5 22.75 10.85 -47.10
CA THR A 5 22.21 9.55 -46.68
C THR A 5 22.87 9.06 -45.39
N VAL A 6 24.19 9.19 -45.25
CA VAL A 6 24.93 8.85 -44.01
C VAL A 6 24.43 9.68 -42.83
N SER A 7 24.17 10.97 -43.02
CA SER A 7 23.62 11.86 -41.99
C SER A 7 22.21 11.47 -41.55
N VAL A 8 21.37 10.98 -42.49
CA VAL A 8 20.01 10.53 -42.19
C VAL A 8 20.03 9.23 -41.38
N TYR A 9 20.89 8.29 -41.73
CA TYR A 9 21.05 7.04 -40.97
C TYR A 9 21.60 7.27 -39.56
N ALA A 10 22.56 8.20 -39.41
CA ALA A 10 23.09 8.57 -38.09
C ALA A 10 22.01 9.20 -37.19
N ALA A 11 21.13 10.05 -37.74
CA ALA A 11 20.01 10.63 -37.01
C ALA A 11 18.97 9.56 -36.59
N PHE A 12 18.65 8.61 -37.48
CA PHE A 12 17.74 7.50 -37.18
C PHE A 12 18.30 6.57 -36.09
N PHE A 13 19.61 6.31 -36.11
CA PHE A 13 20.30 5.53 -35.09
C PHE A 13 20.28 6.24 -33.73
N PHE A 14 20.47 7.56 -33.70
CA PHE A 14 20.37 8.37 -32.48
C PHE A 14 18.95 8.35 -31.88
N ILE A 15 17.91 8.40 -32.71
CA ILE A 15 16.51 8.30 -32.27
C ILE A 15 16.19 6.90 -31.74
N LEU A 16 16.73 5.84 -32.35
CA LEU A 16 16.63 4.46 -31.88
C LEU A 16 17.32 4.25 -30.53
N VAL A 17 18.51 4.82 -30.33
CA VAL A 17 19.25 4.72 -29.05
C VAL A 17 18.53 5.49 -27.94
N LEU A 18 17.91 6.63 -28.23
CA LEU A 18 17.12 7.41 -27.26
C LEU A 18 15.77 6.76 -26.90
N SER A 19 15.24 5.87 -27.73
CA SER A 19 13.97 5.17 -27.48
C SER A 19 14.12 3.87 -26.67
N VAL A 20 15.35 3.37 -26.50
CA VAL A 20 15.63 2.17 -25.68
C VAL A 20 15.77 2.48 -24.18
N SER A 21 15.85 3.74 -23.76
CA SER A 21 16.07 4.10 -22.34
C SER A 21 14.79 4.30 -21.50
N CYS A 22 13.61 3.89 -21.99
CA CYS A 22 12.36 3.93 -21.23
C CYS A 22 11.72 2.54 -21.09
N HIS A 23 12.49 1.53 -20.72
CA HIS A 23 11.94 0.40 -19.97
C HIS A 23 12.26 0.61 -18.50
N ARG A 24 11.48 1.49 -17.86
CA ARG A 24 11.30 1.36 -16.41
C ARG A 24 10.39 0.15 -16.27
N ASP A 25 10.90 -0.92 -15.64
CA ASP A 25 10.07 -1.99 -15.10
C ASP A 25 9.13 -1.39 -14.04
N SER A 26 8.09 -0.70 -14.51
CA SER A 26 7.03 -0.19 -13.66
C SER A 26 6.11 -1.37 -13.40
N GLU A 27 6.48 -2.21 -12.44
CA GLU A 27 5.55 -3.17 -11.86
C GLU A 27 4.26 -2.42 -11.48
N ALA A 28 3.11 -2.97 -11.85
CA ALA A 28 1.83 -2.35 -11.51
C ALA A 28 1.76 -2.22 -9.96
N PRO A 29 1.37 -1.05 -9.41
CA PRO A 29 1.34 -0.84 -7.96
C PRO A 29 0.59 -1.91 -7.18
N ASP A 30 -0.45 -2.50 -7.78
CA ASP A 30 -1.22 -3.62 -7.19
C ASP A 30 -0.36 -4.89 -6.97
N ALA A 31 0.51 -5.24 -7.92
CA ALA A 31 1.35 -6.44 -7.82
C ALA A 31 2.44 -6.26 -6.74
N ALA A 32 2.98 -5.05 -6.63
CA ALA A 32 3.94 -4.73 -5.58
C ALA A 32 3.31 -4.84 -4.18
N PHE A 33 2.09 -4.33 -3.98
CA PHE A 33 1.38 -4.45 -2.70
C PHE A 33 1.04 -5.89 -2.33
N GLN A 34 0.63 -6.72 -3.31
CA GLN A 34 0.39 -8.14 -3.05
C GLN A 34 1.65 -8.86 -2.56
N ARG A 35 2.81 -8.60 -3.17
CA ARG A 35 4.09 -9.19 -2.73
C ARG A 35 4.48 -8.75 -1.33
N ILE A 36 4.28 -7.47 -1.00
CA ILE A 36 4.53 -6.93 0.34
C ILE A 36 3.60 -7.60 1.36
N GLU A 37 2.33 -7.77 1.02
CA GLU A 37 1.39 -8.45 1.91
C GLU A 37 1.78 -9.91 2.17
N MET A 38 2.25 -10.64 1.15
CA MET A 38 2.71 -12.03 1.28
C MET A 38 3.90 -12.19 2.23
N CYS A 39 4.84 -11.23 2.25
CA CYS A 39 5.99 -11.30 3.17
C CYS A 39 5.71 -10.67 4.53
N MET A 40 4.58 -10.00 4.73
CA MET A 40 4.26 -9.24 5.94
C MET A 40 4.39 -10.09 7.22
N GLU A 41 3.86 -11.31 7.23
CA GLU A 41 3.87 -12.18 8.42
C GLU A 41 5.26 -12.77 8.73
N SER A 42 6.08 -12.99 7.70
CA SER A 42 7.37 -13.67 7.84
C SER A 42 8.55 -12.69 7.98
N LEU A 43 8.46 -11.53 7.33
CA LEU A 43 9.51 -10.52 7.20
C LEU A 43 8.91 -9.10 7.35
N PRO A 44 8.36 -8.76 8.53
CA PRO A 44 7.66 -7.49 8.74
C PRO A 44 8.59 -6.27 8.58
N ASP A 45 9.86 -6.40 8.93
CA ASP A 45 10.88 -5.35 8.79
C ASP A 45 11.14 -5.03 7.30
N THR A 46 11.23 -6.07 6.48
CA THR A 46 11.39 -5.98 5.04
C THR A 46 10.15 -5.37 4.41
N ALA A 47 8.95 -5.80 4.82
CA ALA A 47 7.69 -5.22 4.35
C ALA A 47 7.63 -3.72 4.67
N LEU A 48 8.02 -3.31 5.88
CA LEU A 48 8.09 -1.90 6.28
C LEU A 48 9.08 -1.10 5.42
N TYR A 49 10.27 -1.65 5.16
CA TYR A 49 11.26 -1.03 4.30
C TYR A 49 10.74 -0.84 2.87
N LEU A 50 10.12 -1.87 2.29
CA LEU A 50 9.57 -1.81 0.93
C LEU A 50 8.46 -0.77 0.82
N LEU A 51 7.54 -0.72 1.78
CA LEU A 51 6.46 0.29 1.80
C LEU A 51 7.02 1.70 1.89
N LYS A 52 7.98 1.95 2.77
CA LYS A 52 8.63 3.28 2.90
C LYS A 52 9.46 3.68 1.68
N SER A 53 9.87 2.72 0.86
CA SER A 53 10.65 2.96 -0.36
C SER A 53 9.80 3.32 -1.57
N ILE A 54 8.47 3.26 -1.46
CA ILE A 54 7.56 3.63 -2.55
C ILE A 54 7.65 5.14 -2.80
N PRO A 55 7.98 5.58 -4.02
CA PRO A 55 8.06 7.00 -4.33
C PRO A 55 6.67 7.60 -4.56
N HIS A 56 6.55 8.91 -4.33
CA HIS A 56 5.34 9.69 -4.65
C HIS A 56 4.05 9.19 -4.00
N THR A 57 4.12 8.71 -2.76
CA THR A 57 2.95 8.20 -2.02
C THR A 57 1.84 9.24 -1.86
N GLU A 58 2.18 10.53 -1.91
CA GLU A 58 1.24 11.65 -1.90
C GLU A 58 0.30 11.69 -3.13
N LYS A 59 0.64 10.97 -4.20
CA LYS A 59 -0.15 10.88 -5.44
C LYS A 59 -1.07 9.65 -5.47
N LEU A 60 -0.93 8.71 -4.54
CA LEU A 60 -1.81 7.54 -4.47
C LEU A 60 -3.25 7.97 -4.17
N ARG A 61 -4.22 7.36 -4.86
CA ARG A 61 -5.65 7.66 -4.70
C ARG A 61 -6.47 6.36 -4.70
N GLY A 62 -7.69 6.43 -4.15
CA GLY A 62 -8.62 5.31 -4.14
C GLY A 62 -8.03 4.08 -3.45
N LYS A 63 -8.22 2.90 -4.07
CA LYS A 63 -7.78 1.62 -3.52
C LYS A 63 -6.29 1.59 -3.17
N LEU A 64 -5.42 2.06 -4.06
CA LEU A 64 -3.97 2.04 -3.84
C LEU A 64 -3.54 2.85 -2.61
N GLN A 65 -4.22 3.98 -2.34
CA GLN A 65 -3.96 4.77 -1.15
C GLN A 65 -4.40 4.03 0.13
N ALA A 66 -5.54 3.35 0.06
CA ALA A 66 -6.07 2.57 1.16
C ALA A 66 -5.22 1.32 1.45
N ASP A 67 -4.81 0.59 0.42
CA ASP A 67 -3.93 -0.59 0.54
C ASP A 67 -2.58 -0.15 1.16
N TYR A 68 -1.98 0.93 0.65
CA TYR A 68 -0.75 1.49 1.19
C TYR A 68 -0.89 1.85 2.68
N ALA A 69 -1.95 2.57 3.04
CA ALA A 69 -2.21 2.99 4.41
C ALA A 69 -2.42 1.81 5.37
N LEU A 70 -3.16 0.78 4.92
CA LEU A 70 -3.41 -0.42 5.71
C LEU A 70 -2.12 -1.22 5.93
N LEU A 71 -1.40 -1.52 4.85
CA LEU A 71 -0.15 -2.30 4.89
C LEU A 71 0.94 -1.58 5.67
N LEU A 72 1.08 -0.25 5.51
CA LEU A 72 2.05 0.53 6.27
C LEU A 72 1.72 0.55 7.77
N THR A 73 0.45 0.70 8.13
CA THR A 73 0.03 0.62 9.54
C THR A 73 0.32 -0.76 10.12
N GLN A 74 0.00 -1.84 9.39
CA GLN A 74 0.29 -3.20 9.81
C GLN A 74 1.79 -3.41 10.01
N ALA A 75 2.62 -3.00 9.05
CA ALA A 75 4.07 -3.15 9.14
C ALA A 75 4.64 -2.34 10.32
N MET A 76 4.13 -1.14 10.57
CA MET A 76 4.51 -0.33 11.74
C MET A 76 4.17 -1.02 13.05
N ASP A 77 2.94 -1.55 13.19
CA ASP A 77 2.48 -2.25 14.40
C ASP A 77 3.32 -3.50 14.68
N GLN A 78 3.62 -4.30 13.64
CA GLN A 78 4.44 -5.51 13.77
C GLN A 78 5.92 -5.23 14.05
N ASN A 79 6.41 -4.04 13.69
CA ASN A 79 7.78 -3.58 14.01
C ASN A 79 7.83 -2.69 15.25
N TYR A 80 6.74 -2.59 16.04
CA TYR A 80 6.66 -1.76 17.25
C TYR A 80 7.02 -0.28 17.02
N VAL A 81 6.74 0.23 15.81
CA VAL A 81 6.91 1.65 15.49
C VAL A 81 5.78 2.43 16.14
N LYS A 82 6.11 3.32 17.06
CA LYS A 82 5.14 4.13 17.79
C LYS A 82 4.27 4.97 16.84
N PHE A 83 2.96 4.93 17.06
CA PHE A 83 2.04 5.83 16.38
C PHE A 83 1.96 7.20 17.06
N THR A 84 1.91 8.27 16.25
CA THR A 84 1.71 9.65 16.72
C THR A 84 0.36 10.23 16.30
N SER A 85 -0.33 9.57 15.37
CA SER A 85 -1.69 9.91 14.94
C SER A 85 -2.39 8.70 14.34
N ASP A 86 -3.71 8.80 14.19
CA ASP A 86 -4.60 7.82 13.56
C ASP A 86 -4.86 8.12 12.06
N SER A 87 -4.29 9.20 11.53
CA SER A 87 -4.64 9.72 10.20
C SER A 87 -4.35 8.74 9.06
N LEU A 88 -3.25 7.97 9.16
CA LEU A 88 -2.89 7.00 8.14
C LEU A 88 -3.92 5.88 8.08
N ILE A 89 -4.17 5.20 9.20
CA ILE A 89 -5.11 4.08 9.25
C ILE A 89 -6.56 4.53 9.02
N ALA A 90 -6.90 5.78 9.37
CA ALA A 90 -8.21 6.37 9.04
C ALA A 90 -8.47 6.42 7.53
N LEU A 91 -7.44 6.65 6.69
CA LEU A 91 -7.59 6.61 5.23
C LEU A 91 -8.04 5.23 4.75
N ALA A 92 -7.40 4.17 5.25
CA ALA A 92 -7.77 2.80 4.91
C ALA A 92 -9.16 2.46 5.45
N LEU A 93 -9.45 2.80 6.71
CA LEU A 93 -10.74 2.53 7.33
C LEU A 93 -11.89 3.19 6.55
N ASN A 94 -11.75 4.47 6.20
CA ASN A 94 -12.77 5.19 5.45
C ASN A 94 -13.01 4.55 4.08
N TYR A 95 -11.95 4.11 3.40
CA TYR A 95 -12.09 3.45 2.11
C TYR A 95 -12.83 2.11 2.22
N TYR A 96 -12.43 1.19 3.08
CA TYR A 96 -13.04 -0.16 3.12
C TYR A 96 -14.36 -0.25 3.89
N THR A 97 -14.76 0.80 4.60
CA THR A 97 -16.09 0.90 5.23
C THR A 97 -17.13 1.52 4.31
N VAL A 98 -16.74 2.50 3.48
CA VAL A 98 -17.64 3.18 2.55
C VAL A 98 -17.69 2.46 1.19
N GLU A 99 -16.52 2.12 0.65
CA GLU A 99 -16.40 1.37 -0.59
C GLU A 99 -16.37 -0.13 -0.27
N ARG A 100 -16.93 -0.97 -1.15
CA ARG A 100 -17.16 -2.42 -0.98
C ARG A 100 -15.87 -3.26 -0.84
N GLY A 101 -15.00 -2.96 0.12
CA GLY A 101 -13.98 -3.89 0.59
C GLY A 101 -14.62 -5.18 1.07
N ASP A 102 -13.94 -6.31 0.87
CA ASP A 102 -14.37 -7.58 1.44
C ASP A 102 -14.39 -7.49 2.98
N SER A 103 -15.16 -8.39 3.61
CA SER A 103 -15.35 -8.39 5.06
C SER A 103 -14.03 -8.55 5.83
N VAL A 104 -13.05 -9.26 5.27
CA VAL A 104 -11.75 -9.52 5.89
C VAL A 104 -10.90 -8.24 5.88
N THR A 105 -10.80 -7.57 4.74
CA THR A 105 -10.05 -6.32 4.60
C THR A 105 -10.66 -5.22 5.47
N ARG A 106 -12.00 -5.14 5.55
CA ARG A 106 -12.68 -4.23 6.48
C ARG A 106 -12.37 -4.56 7.94
N ALA A 107 -12.44 -5.83 8.31
CA ALA A 107 -12.11 -6.27 9.67
C ALA A 107 -10.65 -5.95 10.03
N LYS A 108 -9.72 -6.14 9.08
CA LYS A 108 -8.30 -5.81 9.22
C LYS A 108 -8.09 -4.31 9.43
N ALA A 109 -8.76 -3.46 8.65
CA ALA A 109 -8.71 -2.01 8.83
C ALA A 109 -9.26 -1.56 10.20
N GLN A 110 -10.39 -2.11 10.63
CA GLN A 110 -10.94 -1.84 11.97
C GLN A 110 -10.04 -2.32 13.09
N TYR A 111 -9.43 -3.51 12.94
CA TYR A 111 -8.51 -4.06 13.91
C TYR A 111 -7.30 -3.14 14.11
N TYR A 112 -6.64 -2.73 13.02
CA TYR A 112 -5.49 -1.84 13.10
C TYR A 112 -5.87 -0.43 13.55
N TYR A 113 -7.07 0.06 13.23
CA TYR A 113 -7.55 1.33 13.77
C TYR A 113 -7.68 1.26 15.30
N GLY A 114 -8.29 0.20 15.82
CA GLY A 114 -8.39 -0.03 17.26
C GLY A 114 -7.02 -0.18 17.95
N ARG A 115 -6.05 -0.84 17.29
CA ARG A 115 -4.66 -0.93 17.78
C ARG A 115 -4.01 0.46 17.92
N VAL A 116 -4.11 1.29 16.88
CA VAL A 116 -3.56 2.65 16.87
C VAL A 116 -4.21 3.52 17.95
N LEU A 117 -5.54 3.48 18.07
CA LEU A 117 -6.27 4.22 19.11
C LEU A 117 -5.80 3.86 20.51
N ARG A 118 -5.58 2.57 20.78
CA ARG A 118 -5.06 2.09 22.06
C ARG A 118 -3.65 2.61 22.34
N GLU A 119 -2.76 2.63 21.34
CA GLU A 119 -1.43 3.24 21.51
C GLU A 119 -1.49 4.75 21.79
N LEU A 120 -2.51 5.42 21.26
CA LEU A 120 -2.78 6.85 21.50
C LEU A 120 -3.53 7.11 22.83
N GLY A 121 -3.80 6.08 23.64
CA GLY A 121 -4.51 6.20 24.93
C GLY A 121 -6.03 6.39 24.81
N LYS A 122 -6.62 6.12 23.65
CA LYS A 122 -8.06 6.22 23.38
C LYS A 122 -8.73 4.85 23.55
N ASP A 123 -8.64 4.28 24.76
CA ASP A 123 -9.00 2.88 25.02
C ASP A 123 -10.48 2.55 24.77
N GLU A 124 -11.40 3.45 25.14
CA GLU A 124 -12.85 3.23 24.95
C GLU A 124 -13.22 3.14 23.46
N GLU A 125 -12.69 4.05 22.63
CA GLU A 125 -12.88 4.01 21.18
C GLU A 125 -12.24 2.76 20.58
N ALA A 126 -11.02 2.41 21.03
CA ALA A 126 -10.31 1.23 20.58
C ALA A 126 -11.12 -0.06 20.76
N LEU A 127 -11.77 -0.24 21.91
CA LEU A 127 -12.59 -1.42 22.21
C LEU A 127 -13.77 -1.59 21.24
N THR A 128 -14.37 -0.48 20.82
CA THR A 128 -15.48 -0.48 19.86
C THR A 128 -15.03 -1.05 18.52
N PHE A 129 -13.91 -0.56 17.98
CA PHE A 129 -13.37 -1.02 16.70
C PHE A 129 -12.83 -2.45 16.75
N LEU A 130 -12.15 -2.83 17.84
CA LEU A 130 -11.64 -4.20 18.02
C LEU A 130 -12.79 -5.23 18.14
N SER A 131 -13.90 -4.85 18.77
CA SER A 131 -15.09 -5.72 18.87
C SER A 131 -15.80 -5.87 17.53
N SER A 132 -15.93 -4.77 16.76
CA SER A 132 -16.49 -4.81 15.41
C SER A 132 -15.64 -5.68 14.47
N ALA A 133 -14.31 -5.54 14.52
CA ALA A 133 -13.39 -6.36 13.74
C ALA A 133 -13.58 -7.86 14.01
N LYS A 134 -13.70 -8.26 15.29
CA LYS A 134 -13.94 -9.66 15.68
C LYS A 134 -15.27 -10.20 15.17
N GLY A 135 -16.33 -9.37 15.14
CA GLY A 135 -17.63 -9.74 14.59
C GLY A 135 -17.56 -10.07 13.11
N ASN A 136 -16.93 -9.19 12.33
CA ASN A 136 -16.80 -9.32 10.87
C ASN A 136 -16.00 -10.57 10.44
N VAL A 137 -14.99 -10.98 11.22
CA VAL A 137 -14.25 -12.23 10.96
C VAL A 137 -15.12 -13.46 11.20
N ARG A 138 -15.93 -13.46 12.28
CA ARG A 138 -16.81 -14.60 12.61
C ARG A 138 -17.92 -14.79 11.59
N GLU A 139 -18.49 -13.70 11.08
CA GLU A 139 -19.50 -13.74 10.02
C GLU A 139 -18.95 -14.37 8.73
N TYR A 140 -17.67 -14.15 8.42
CA TYR A 140 -16.99 -14.78 7.30
C TYR A 140 -16.69 -16.27 7.51
N SER A 141 -16.26 -16.69 8.71
CA SER A 141 -16.04 -18.12 9.00
C SER A 141 -17.31 -18.99 9.01
N MET A 142 -18.50 -18.37 8.92
CA MET A 142 -19.80 -19.04 8.92
C MET A 142 -20.46 -19.10 7.52
N LEU A 143 -19.81 -18.57 6.48
CA LEU A 143 -20.20 -18.68 5.06
C LEU A 143 -19.38 -19.77 4.37
#